data_AF-A0A7Y2IEZ1-F1
#
_entry.id   AF-A0A7Y2IEZ1-F1
#
_cell.length_a   1.000
_cell.length_b   1.000
_cell.length_c   1.000
_cell.angle_alpha   90.00
_cell.angle_beta   90.00
_cell.angle_gamma   90.00
#
_symmetry.space_group_name_H-M   'P 1'
#
loop_
_entity.id
_entity.type
_entity.pdbx_description
1 polymer ?
#
loop_
_entity_poly.entity_id
_entity_poly.type
_entity_poly.pdbx_seq_one_letter_code
_entity_poly.pdbx_strand_id
1 'polypeptide(L)'
;MLCDDVALHLSAYSAADETSLPLPLRHHLATCLQCQAERAGYRRLHRELRHLRYETVQPDDQLLQDVLDSVRPPATVTPIRPSRRKAYVGGIAAAATAGAAGAFVLVTKLTTKGHRLAG
;
A
#
# COMPACT_ATOMS: atom_id res chain seq x y z
N MET A 1 -50.90 -4.30 -1.41
CA MET A 1 -49.57 -4.55 -0.81
C MET A 1 -49.83 -5.19 0.55
N LEU A 2 -49.20 -6.31 0.84
CA LEU A 2 -49.39 -7.05 2.10
C LEU A 2 -48.43 -6.51 3.18
N CYS A 3 -48.77 -6.70 4.45
CA CYS A 3 -47.89 -6.29 5.56
C CYS A 3 -46.52 -6.98 5.48
N ASP A 4 -46.48 -8.25 5.06
CA ASP A 4 -45.23 -9.02 4.91
C ASP A 4 -44.28 -8.40 3.87
N ASP A 5 -44.83 -7.88 2.77
CA ASP A 5 -44.04 -7.17 1.74
C ASP A 5 -43.43 -5.89 2.31
N VAL A 6 -44.17 -5.20 3.18
CA VAL A 6 -43.74 -3.96 3.83
C VAL A 6 -42.65 -4.22 4.86
N ALA A 7 -42.74 -5.31 5.62
CA ALA A 7 -41.80 -5.67 6.67
C ALA A 7 -40.35 -5.78 6.14
N LEU A 8 -40.16 -6.33 4.94
CA LEU A 8 -38.86 -6.44 4.28
C LEU A 8 -38.21 -5.08 3.99
N HIS A 9 -39.03 -4.03 3.85
CA HIS A 9 -38.59 -2.69 3.49
C HIS A 9 -38.46 -1.75 4.70
N LEU A 10 -39.09 -2.08 5.84
CA LEU A 10 -39.12 -1.20 7.02
C LEU A 10 -37.71 -0.87 7.56
N SER A 11 -36.80 -1.83 7.62
CA SER A 11 -35.44 -1.60 8.12
C SER A 11 -34.70 -0.58 7.25
N ALA A 12 -34.71 -0.77 5.93
CA ALA A 12 -34.01 0.08 4.97
C ALA A 12 -34.57 1.52 4.92
N TYR A 13 -35.89 1.70 4.99
CA TYR A 13 -36.54 3.01 4.86
C TYR A 13 -36.90 3.68 6.19
N SER A 14 -36.65 3.04 7.34
CA SER A 14 -36.94 3.65 8.64
C SER A 14 -36.09 4.89 8.93
N ALA A 15 -34.86 4.91 8.41
CA ALA A 15 -33.94 6.04 8.50
C ALA A 15 -34.06 7.04 7.33
N ALA A 16 -34.75 6.66 6.24
CA ALA A 16 -34.90 7.46 5.04
C ALA A 16 -36.07 8.46 5.17
N ASP A 17 -35.99 9.56 4.42
CA ASP A 17 -37.06 10.56 4.36
C ASP A 17 -38.30 10.00 3.65
N GLU A 18 -39.49 10.45 4.06
CA GLU A 18 -40.77 9.90 3.59
C GLU A 18 -41.02 10.07 2.09
N THR A 19 -40.37 11.07 1.50
CA THR A 19 -40.39 11.37 0.07
C THR A 19 -39.66 10.31 -0.78
N SER A 20 -38.74 9.55 -0.18
CA SER A 20 -37.94 8.53 -0.89
C SER A 20 -38.66 7.17 -1.02
N LEU A 21 -39.78 6.98 -0.33
CA LEU A 21 -40.52 5.72 -0.37
C LEU A 21 -41.43 5.65 -1.60
N PRO A 22 -41.56 4.46 -2.22
CA PRO A 22 -42.52 4.25 -3.29
C PRO A 22 -43.96 4.54 -2.80
N LEU A 23 -44.76 5.15 -3.67
CA LEU A 23 -46.15 5.56 -3.40
C LEU A 23 -47.02 4.48 -2.72
N PRO A 24 -47.05 3.20 -3.17
CA PRO A 24 -47.87 2.17 -2.53
C PRO A 24 -47.45 1.89 -1.08
N LEU A 25 -46.15 1.92 -0.81
CA LEU A 25 -45.60 1.73 0.52
C LEU A 25 -45.97 2.89 1.44
N ARG A 26 -45.89 4.13 0.94
CA ARG A 26 -46.33 5.34 1.68
C ARG A 26 -47.81 5.27 2.06
N HIS A 27 -48.67 4.87 1.12
CA HIS A 27 -50.11 4.78 1.36
C HIS A 27 -50.43 3.69 2.39
N HIS A 28 -49.78 2.53 2.31
CA HIS A 28 -49.95 1.47 3.31
C HIS A 28 -49.47 1.91 4.70
N LEU A 29 -48.29 2.53 4.79
CA LEU A 29 -47.78 3.05 6.07
C LEU A 29 -48.68 4.15 6.67
N ALA A 30 -49.39 4.92 5.85
CA ALA A 30 -50.33 5.92 6.34
C ALA A 30 -51.62 5.30 6.93
N THR A 31 -51.98 4.07 6.55
CA THR A 31 -53.27 3.45 6.87
C THR A 31 -53.17 2.26 7.84
N CYS A 32 -52.05 1.53 7.84
CA CYS A 32 -51.84 0.34 8.66
C CYS A 32 -51.15 0.68 9.99
N LEU A 33 -51.89 0.58 11.11
CA LEU A 33 -51.36 0.87 12.46
C LEU A 33 -50.23 -0.07 12.89
N GLN A 34 -50.27 -1.33 12.48
CA GLN A 34 -49.23 -2.31 12.83
C GLN A 34 -47.88 -1.91 12.22
N CYS A 35 -47.86 -1.63 10.91
CA CYS A 35 -46.63 -1.20 10.24
C CYS A 35 -46.15 0.19 10.73
N GLN A 36 -47.07 1.06 11.20
CA GLN A 36 -46.69 2.31 11.86
C GLN A 36 -45.94 2.06 13.18
N ALA A 37 -46.44 1.14 14.00
CA ALA A 37 -45.81 0.78 15.26
C ALA A 37 -44.42 0.16 15.03
N GLU A 38 -44.30 -0.77 14.08
CA GLU A 38 -43.03 -1.38 13.70
C GLU A 38 -42.02 -0.33 13.21
N ARG A 39 -42.47 0.60 12.35
CA ARG A 39 -41.62 1.70 11.85
C ARG A 39 -41.14 2.62 12.97
N ALA A 40 -41.99 2.91 13.97
CA ALA A 40 -41.59 3.68 15.14
C ALA A 40 -40.51 2.95 15.95
N GLY A 41 -40.62 1.63 16.08
CA GLY A 41 -39.62 0.75 16.69
C GLY A 41 -38.26 0.84 15.97
N TYR A 42 -38.25 0.67 14.64
CA TYR A 42 -37.01 0.82 13.86
C TYR A 42 -36.41 2.22 13.97
N ARG A 43 -37.24 3.28 13.92
CA ARG A 43 -36.77 4.66 14.11
C ARG A 43 -36.11 4.87 15.47
N ARG A 44 -36.64 4.26 16.53
CA ARG A 44 -36.04 4.29 17.86
C ARG A 44 -34.69 3.57 17.86
N LEU A 45 -34.64 2.34 17.35
CA LEU A 45 -33.39 1.57 17.22
C LEU A 45 -32.31 2.34 16.45
N HIS A 46 -32.65 2.97 15.33
CA HIS A 46 -31.71 3.80 14.57
C HIS A 46 -31.27 5.07 15.30
N ARG A 47 -32.02 5.58 16.27
CA ARG A 47 -31.57 6.67 17.14
C ARG A 47 -30.55 6.17 18.15
N GLU A 48 -30.83 5.04 18.81
CA GLU A 48 -29.89 4.41 19.75
C GLU A 48 -28.56 4.05 19.06
N LEU A 49 -28.61 3.40 17.89
CA LEU A 49 -27.40 3.10 17.12
C LEU A 49 -26.63 4.35 16.68
N ARG A 50 -27.32 5.47 16.45
CA ARG A 50 -26.66 6.75 16.14
C ARG A 50 -25.96 7.34 17.35
N HIS A 51 -26.46 7.13 18.56
CA HIS A 51 -25.75 7.54 19.78
C HIS A 51 -24.46 6.74 19.96
N LEU A 52 -24.49 5.43 19.73
CA LEU A 52 -23.32 4.56 19.84
C LEU A 52 -22.27 4.80 18.74
N ARG A 53 -22.62 5.47 17.63
CA ARG A 53 -21.72 5.67 16.48
C ARG A 53 -20.39 6.33 16.86
N TYR A 54 -20.42 7.21 17.84
CA TYR A 54 -19.25 7.98 18.26
C TYR A 54 -18.66 7.48 19.58
N GLU A 55 -19.21 6.40 20.14
CA GLU A 55 -18.59 5.73 21.27
C GLU A 55 -17.37 4.95 20.76
N THR A 56 -16.21 5.56 20.93
CA THR A 56 -14.93 4.95 20.60
C THR A 56 -14.36 4.28 21.84
N VAL A 57 -14.13 2.97 21.74
CA VAL A 57 -13.25 2.27 22.69
C VAL A 57 -11.83 2.53 22.25
N GLN A 58 -10.96 2.94 23.19
CA GLN A 58 -9.54 3.10 22.90
C GLN A 58 -8.98 1.73 22.47
N PRO A 59 -8.43 1.59 21.24
CA PRO A 59 -7.79 0.35 20.85
C PRO A 59 -6.50 0.15 21.64
N ASP A 60 -6.07 -1.11 21.75
CA ASP A 60 -4.74 -1.43 22.29
C ASP A 60 -3.65 -0.71 21.48
N ASP A 61 -2.65 -0.17 22.16
CA ASP A 61 -1.51 0.53 21.54
C ASP A 61 -0.75 -0.35 20.55
N GLN A 62 -0.80 -1.67 20.71
CA GLN A 62 -0.14 -2.64 19.82
C GLN A 62 -0.97 -3.02 18.58
N LEU A 63 -2.28 -2.75 18.59
CA LEU A 63 -3.20 -3.20 17.52
C LEU A 63 -2.76 -2.74 16.12
N LEU A 64 -2.20 -1.52 16.03
CA LEU A 64 -1.69 -0.99 14.77
C LEU A 64 -0.50 -1.82 14.25
N GLN A 65 0.41 -2.23 15.12
CA GLN A 65 1.56 -3.06 14.72
C GLN A 65 1.11 -4.45 14.29
N ASP A 66 0.18 -5.07 15.03
CA ASP A 66 -0.37 -6.38 14.70
C ASP A 66 -1.06 -6.39 13.32
N VAL A 67 -1.84 -5.35 13.02
CA VAL A 67 -2.48 -5.20 11.70
C VAL A 67 -1.42 -5.03 10.62
N LEU A 68 -0.41 -4.19 10.84
CA LEU A 68 0.65 -3.98 9.86
C LEU A 68 1.47 -5.25 9.61
N ASP A 69 1.74 -6.04 10.64
CA ASP A 69 2.44 -7.32 10.50
C ASP A 69 1.58 -8.37 9.81
N SER A 70 0.26 -8.36 10.00
CA SER A 70 -0.66 -9.27 9.29
C SER A 70 -0.73 -9.02 7.78
N VAL A 71 -0.54 -7.77 7.34
CA VAL A 71 -0.60 -7.37 5.92
C VAL A 71 0.80 -7.27 5.30
N ARG A 72 1.87 -7.30 6.10
CA ARG A 72 3.24 -7.17 5.62
C ARG A 72 3.58 -8.34 4.67
N PRO A 73 3.83 -8.07 3.38
CA PRO A 73 4.29 -9.12 2.48
C PRO A 73 5.68 -9.60 2.91
N PRO A 74 6.04 -10.86 2.65
CA PRO A 74 7.36 -11.37 2.97
C PRO A 74 8.43 -10.54 2.24
N ALA A 75 9.19 -9.74 3.00
CA ALA A 75 10.25 -8.93 2.45
C ALA A 75 11.40 -9.83 1.98
N THR A 76 11.50 -10.04 0.67
CA THR A 76 12.67 -10.69 0.07
C THR A 76 13.73 -9.63 -0.19
N VAL A 77 14.68 -9.50 0.74
CA VAL A 77 15.89 -8.70 0.50
C VAL A 77 16.74 -9.48 -0.51
N THR A 78 16.69 -9.09 -1.78
CA THR A 78 17.63 -9.61 -2.78
C THR A 78 18.96 -8.88 -2.60
N PRO A 79 20.06 -9.56 -2.25
CA PRO A 79 21.36 -8.91 -2.19
C PRO A 79 21.75 -8.50 -3.61
N ILE A 80 22.01 -7.21 -3.81
CA ILE A 80 22.61 -6.70 -5.04
C ILE A 80 24.02 -7.29 -5.14
N ARG A 81 24.18 -8.38 -5.92
CA ARG A 81 25.50 -8.96 -6.18
C ARG A 81 26.32 -7.93 -6.97
N PRO A 82 27.50 -7.50 -6.49
CA PRO A 82 28.38 -6.68 -7.30
C PRO A 82 28.83 -7.50 -8.52
N SER A 83 28.47 -7.05 -9.72
CA SER A 83 28.91 -7.70 -10.95
C SER A 83 30.45 -7.66 -11.00
N ARG A 84 31.09 -8.83 -10.91
CA ARG A 84 32.53 -8.95 -11.15
C ARG A 84 32.78 -8.76 -12.65
N ARG A 85 32.89 -7.52 -13.12
CA ARG A 85 33.54 -7.21 -14.41
C ARG A 85 35.04 -7.51 -14.23
N LYS A 86 35.44 -8.76 -14.46
CA LYS A 86 36.85 -9.12 -14.58
C LYS A 86 37.38 -8.49 -15.86
N ALA A 87 38.33 -7.58 -15.69
CA ALA A 87 39.06 -6.89 -16.73
C ALA A 87 39.67 -7.90 -17.70
N TYR A 88 39.28 -7.82 -18.97
CA TYR A 88 39.96 -8.50 -20.06
C TYR A 88 41.19 -7.66 -20.43
N VAL A 89 42.30 -7.92 -19.76
CA VAL A 89 43.63 -7.40 -20.13
C VAL A 89 44.54 -8.60 -20.33
N GLY A 90 44.37 -9.26 -21.47
CA GLY A 90 45.46 -9.99 -22.14
C GLY A 90 45.88 -9.09 -23.31
N GLY A 91 47.13 -8.69 -23.49
CA GLY A 91 48.36 -9.41 -23.19
C GLY A 91 49.03 -9.68 -24.54
N ILE A 92 49.65 -8.65 -25.13
CA ILE A 92 50.62 -8.84 -26.21
C ILE A 92 51.90 -8.13 -25.76
N ALA A 93 52.82 -8.91 -25.20
CA ALA A 93 54.19 -8.48 -24.94
C ALA A 93 55.04 -8.80 -26.17
N ALA A 94 55.81 -7.80 -26.58
CA ALA A 94 56.56 -7.69 -27.81
C ALA A 94 57.86 -8.51 -27.86
N ALA A 95 58.35 -8.76 -29.08
CA ALA A 95 59.77 -8.84 -29.43
C ALA A 95 59.89 -8.43 -30.92
N ALA A 96 60.40 -7.25 -31.32
CA ALA A 96 61.79 -6.77 -31.27
C ALA A 96 62.77 -7.78 -31.90
N THR A 97 63.59 -7.52 -32.92
CA THR A 97 64.10 -6.33 -33.66
C THR A 97 65.08 -6.88 -34.72
N ALA A 98 65.30 -6.25 -35.89
CA ALA A 98 66.66 -6.05 -36.46
C ALA A 98 66.69 -5.34 -37.84
N GLY A 99 67.33 -4.16 -37.90
CA GLY A 99 68.22 -3.70 -38.99
C GLY A 99 67.58 -3.24 -40.32
N ALA A 100 68.09 -2.23 -41.02
CA ALA A 100 69.47 -1.76 -41.05
C ALA A 100 69.59 -0.24 -40.84
N ALA A 101 70.60 0.15 -40.07
CA ALA A 101 71.07 1.53 -39.86
C ALA A 101 70.20 2.48 -39.03
N GLY A 102 70.88 3.33 -38.26
CA GLY A 102 70.43 4.68 -37.92
C GLY A 102 69.70 4.85 -36.60
N ALA A 103 70.46 5.01 -35.53
CA ALA A 103 70.01 5.37 -34.19
C ALA A 103 69.23 6.70 -34.14
N PHE A 104 68.12 6.73 -33.40
CA PHE A 104 67.79 7.85 -32.52
C PHE A 104 67.26 7.31 -31.19
N VAL A 105 68.15 7.43 -30.20
CA VAL A 105 67.90 7.31 -28.76
C VAL A 105 67.13 8.55 -28.28
N LEU A 106 66.41 8.38 -27.17
CA LEU A 106 65.79 9.37 -26.25
C LEU A 106 64.24 9.22 -26.25
N VAL A 107 63.52 9.17 -25.12
CA VAL A 107 63.90 9.68 -23.79
C VAL A 107 63.04 9.09 -22.66
N THR A 108 63.73 8.82 -21.54
CA THR A 108 63.33 9.02 -20.13
C THR A 108 61.96 8.52 -19.66
N LYS A 109 61.88 7.52 -18.79
CA LYS A 109 62.37 7.56 -17.39
C LYS A 109 62.10 8.92 -16.72
N LEU A 110 60.83 9.17 -16.39
CA LEU A 110 60.48 10.04 -15.26
C LEU A 110 59.64 9.24 -14.27
N THR A 111 60.38 8.47 -13.49
CA THR A 111 60.05 8.24 -12.10
C THR A 111 59.95 9.61 -11.40
N THR A 112 58.75 10.06 -11.08
CA THR A 112 58.52 11.10 -10.07
C THR A 112 57.40 10.58 -9.16
N LYS A 113 57.78 10.05 -8.00
CA LYS A 113 57.81 10.77 -6.70
C LYS A 113 56.40 10.71 -6.08
N GLY A 114 56.09 9.88 -5.08
CA GLY A 114 56.86 9.56 -3.89
C GLY A 114 56.52 10.55 -2.77
N HIS A 115 55.65 10.15 -1.85
CA HIS A 115 55.76 10.54 -0.44
C HIS A 115 55.28 9.39 0.44
N ARG A 116 56.24 8.87 1.23
CA ARG A 116 56.03 7.99 2.38
C ARG A 116 55.28 8.76 3.48
N LEU A 117 54.59 8.05 4.36
CA LEU A 117 55.00 7.88 5.76
C LEU A 117 54.23 6.71 6.37
N ALA A 118 55.00 5.82 7.00
CA ALA A 118 54.50 4.81 7.93
C ALA A 118 54.26 5.47 9.28
N GLY A 119 53.25 4.98 9.98
CA GLY A 119 52.87 5.28 11.35
C GLY A 119 51.72 4.38 11.72
#